data_AF-T1BEK2-F1
#
_entry.id   AF-T1BEK2-F1
#
_cell.length_a   1.000
_cell.length_b   1.000
_cell.length_c   1.000
_cell.angle_alpha   90.00
_cell.angle_beta   90.00
_cell.angle_gamma   90.00
#
_symmetry.space_group_name_H-M   'P 1'
#
loop_
_entity.id
_entity.type
_entity.pdbx_description
1 polymer ?
#
loop_
_entity_poly.entity_id
_entity_poly.type
_entity_poly.pdbx_seq_one_letter_code
_entity_poly.pdbx_strand_id
1 'polypeptide(L)'
;DAEAVLNAGAEKISINSPALADPDLIDALSRRFGAQCVVVGIDSQRTPEGYRAYQFTGDPAQSRQSGRDVLEWVREAQARGAGEIVLNCMGSDGVRNGYDIEQLRAVRAVCHVPLVASGGAGAIGHFAAAFTEAGVDAALAASVFHTGAIAISELKRALRSEGIEVRP
;
A
#
# COMPACT_ATOMS: atom_id res chain seq x y z
N ASP A 1 -19.90 10.37 -1.10
CA ASP A 1 -18.55 10.62 -0.54
C ASP A 1 -17.47 10.61 -1.60
N ALA A 2 -17.20 9.46 -2.25
CA ALA A 2 -16.19 9.34 -3.31
C ALA A 2 -16.28 10.44 -4.40
N GLU A 3 -17.48 10.68 -4.95
CA GLU A 3 -17.70 11.70 -5.98
C GLU A 3 -17.39 13.12 -5.49
N ALA A 4 -17.72 13.43 -4.24
CA ALA A 4 -17.44 14.74 -3.66
C ALA A 4 -15.93 14.98 -3.50
N VAL A 5 -15.18 13.96 -3.08
CA VAL A 5 -13.72 14.03 -2.92
C VAL A 5 -13.03 14.18 -4.28
N LEU A 6 -13.46 13.43 -5.30
CA LEU A 6 -12.91 13.55 -6.65
C LEU A 6 -13.23 14.92 -7.27
N ASN A 7 -14.47 15.40 -7.13
CA ASN A 7 -14.86 16.73 -7.62
C ASN A 7 -14.15 17.88 -6.88
N ALA A 8 -13.65 17.64 -5.67
CA ALA A 8 -12.83 18.60 -4.92
C ALA A 8 -11.36 18.65 -5.38
N GLY A 9 -10.97 17.83 -6.38
CA GLY A 9 -9.65 17.85 -7.01
C GLY A 9 -8.75 16.66 -6.67
N ALA A 10 -9.24 15.66 -5.93
CA ALA A 10 -8.51 14.41 -5.76
C ALA A 10 -8.48 13.61 -7.07
N GLU A 11 -7.32 13.04 -7.41
CA GLU A 11 -7.16 12.18 -8.59
C GLU A 11 -7.57 10.72 -8.33
N LYS A 12 -7.44 10.29 -7.07
CA LYS A 12 -7.70 8.92 -6.61
C LYS A 12 -8.39 8.92 -5.25
N ILE A 13 -9.17 7.88 -4.99
CA ILE A 13 -9.76 7.58 -3.68
C ILE A 13 -9.14 6.30 -3.11
N SER A 14 -8.84 6.30 -1.82
CA SER A 14 -8.34 5.12 -1.11
C SER A 14 -9.41 4.57 -0.18
N ILE A 15 -9.69 3.27 -0.29
CA ILE A 15 -10.66 2.55 0.53
C ILE A 15 -9.99 1.32 1.17
N ASN A 16 -10.26 1.08 2.45
CA ASN A 16 -9.83 -0.12 3.17
C ASN A 16 -11.03 -0.80 3.86
N SER A 17 -11.35 -0.41 5.11
CA SER A 17 -12.41 -1.05 5.90
C SER A 17 -13.77 -1.14 5.21
N PRO A 18 -14.26 -0.10 4.49
CA PRO A 18 -15.50 -0.22 3.72
C PRO A 18 -15.43 -1.28 2.62
N ALA A 19 -14.28 -1.43 1.95
CA ALA A 19 -14.07 -2.43 0.91
C ALA A 19 -14.01 -3.86 1.49
N LEU A 20 -13.40 -4.03 2.66
CA LEU A 20 -13.38 -5.32 3.36
C LEU A 20 -14.78 -5.76 3.81
N ALA A 21 -15.61 -4.80 4.24
CA ALA A 21 -16.98 -5.05 4.70
C ALA A 21 -17.96 -5.28 3.54
N ASP A 22 -17.82 -4.53 2.45
CA ASP A 22 -18.63 -4.64 1.23
C ASP A 22 -17.72 -4.57 -0.02
N PRO A 23 -17.23 -5.71 -0.53
CA PRO A 23 -16.35 -5.74 -1.70
C PRO A 23 -16.99 -5.18 -2.97
N ASP A 24 -18.31 -5.22 -3.11
CA ASP A 24 -19.03 -4.69 -4.29
C ASP A 24 -18.88 -3.17 -4.41
N LEU A 25 -18.44 -2.49 -3.34
CA LEU A 25 -18.04 -1.10 -3.38
C LEU A 25 -16.92 -0.84 -4.40
N ILE A 26 -15.95 -1.76 -4.52
CA ILE A 26 -14.84 -1.62 -5.49
C ILE A 26 -15.42 -1.62 -6.90
N ASP A 27 -16.32 -2.56 -7.19
CA ASP A 27 -17.00 -2.67 -8.48
C ASP A 27 -17.79 -1.40 -8.81
N ALA A 28 -18.55 -0.87 -7.85
CA ALA A 28 -19.35 0.34 -8.02
C ALA A 28 -18.49 1.57 -8.31
N LEU A 29 -17.40 1.75 -7.56
CA LEU A 29 -16.46 2.85 -7.75
C LEU A 29 -15.70 2.74 -9.07
N SER A 30 -15.22 1.54 -9.39
CA SER A 30 -14.47 1.28 -10.63
C SER A 30 -15.34 1.52 -11.87
N ARG A 31 -16.60 1.06 -11.86
CA ARG A 31 -17.56 1.35 -12.96
C ARG A 31 -17.86 2.84 -13.12
N ARG A 32 -17.91 3.59 -12.02
CA ARG A 32 -18.30 5.00 -12.04
C ARG A 32 -17.15 5.94 -12.41
N PHE A 33 -15.95 5.69 -11.88
CA PHE A 33 -14.80 6.61 -11.98
C PHE A 33 -13.63 6.03 -12.78
N GLY A 34 -13.66 4.74 -13.10
CA GLY A 34 -12.56 4.00 -13.71
C GLY A 34 -11.59 3.42 -12.67
N ALA A 35 -11.01 2.27 -12.98
CA ALA A 35 -10.13 1.54 -12.07
C ALA A 35 -8.94 2.38 -11.58
N GLN A 36 -8.37 3.23 -12.45
CA GLN A 36 -7.23 4.10 -12.12
C GLN A 36 -7.49 5.07 -10.96
N CYS A 37 -8.76 5.36 -10.65
CA CYS A 37 -9.15 6.22 -9.55
C CYS A 37 -9.35 5.46 -8.23
N VAL A 38 -9.36 4.11 -8.24
CA VAL A 38 -9.68 3.29 -7.07
C VAL A 38 -8.41 2.65 -6.51
N VAL A 39 -8.01 3.10 -5.34
CA VAL A 39 -6.91 2.53 -4.55
C VAL A 39 -7.51 1.68 -3.43
N VAL A 40 -7.04 0.44 -3.29
CA VAL A 40 -7.38 -0.39 -2.13
C VAL A 40 -6.18 -0.40 -1.18
N GLY A 41 -6.38 0.25 -0.03
CA GLY A 41 -5.45 0.18 1.09
C GLY A 41 -5.64 -1.13 1.85
N ILE A 42 -4.57 -1.84 2.15
CA ILE A 42 -4.60 -3.09 2.90
C ILE A 42 -3.66 -2.97 4.08
N ASP A 43 -4.23 -2.92 5.27
CA ASP A 43 -3.47 -3.06 6.50
C ASP A 43 -3.29 -4.54 6.80
N SER A 44 -2.04 -4.98 6.89
CA SER A 44 -1.71 -6.38 7.03
C SER A 44 -0.82 -6.68 8.23
N GLN A 45 -1.11 -7.81 8.87
CA GLN A 45 -0.30 -8.38 9.93
C GLN A 45 0.03 -9.84 9.62
N ARG A 46 1.28 -10.23 9.88
CA ARG A 46 1.73 -11.62 9.84
C ARG A 46 1.23 -12.36 11.08
N THR A 47 0.58 -13.51 10.87
CA THR A 47 0.10 -14.44 11.90
C THR A 47 0.68 -15.84 11.65
N PRO A 48 0.54 -16.79 12.58
CA PRO A 48 0.94 -18.17 12.35
C PRO A 48 0.24 -18.83 11.15
N GLU A 49 -0.96 -18.37 10.80
CA GLU A 49 -1.74 -18.89 9.66
C GLU A 49 -1.50 -18.14 8.33
N GLY A 50 -0.55 -17.19 8.27
CA GLY A 50 -0.25 -16.40 7.07
C GLY A 50 -0.43 -14.90 7.27
N TYR A 51 -0.86 -14.18 6.23
CA TYR A 51 -1.04 -12.73 6.28
C TYR A 51 -2.52 -12.38 6.40
N ARG A 52 -2.90 -11.67 7.46
CA ARG A 52 -4.29 -11.30 7.73
C ARG A 52 -4.53 -9.81 7.51
N ALA A 53 -5.66 -9.49 6.89
CA ALA A 53 -6.08 -8.11 6.64
C ALA A 53 -6.86 -7.55 7.83
N TYR A 54 -6.64 -6.28 8.17
CA TYR A 54 -7.26 -5.59 9.31
C TYR A 54 -8.15 -4.44 8.84
N GLN A 55 -9.17 -4.16 9.65
CA GLN A 55 -10.13 -3.07 9.45
C GLN A 55 -10.17 -2.17 10.68
N PHE A 56 -10.58 -0.91 10.47
CA PHE A 56 -10.66 0.15 11.48
C PHE A 56 -9.32 0.48 12.16
N THR A 57 -8.22 0.27 11.45
CA THR A 57 -6.83 0.47 11.92
C THR A 57 -6.49 1.91 12.28
N GLY A 58 -7.31 2.89 11.86
CA GLY A 58 -7.18 4.30 12.28
C GLY A 58 -7.54 4.55 13.75
N ASP A 59 -8.21 3.59 14.41
CA ASP A 59 -8.52 3.65 15.85
C ASP A 59 -8.09 2.32 16.51
N PRO A 60 -7.04 2.33 17.36
CA PRO A 60 -6.55 1.13 18.04
C PRO A 60 -7.62 0.40 18.86
N ALA A 61 -8.64 1.10 19.37
CA ALA A 61 -9.72 0.49 20.15
C ALA A 61 -10.74 -0.27 19.29
N GLN A 62 -10.80 0.02 17.99
CA GLN A 62 -11.73 -0.59 17.05
C GLN A 62 -11.04 -1.52 16.04
N SER A 63 -9.72 -1.39 15.92
CA SER A 63 -8.88 -2.21 15.05
C SER A 63 -9.12 -3.69 15.30
N ARG A 64 -9.44 -4.42 14.22
CA ARG A 64 -9.75 -5.84 14.31
C ARG A 64 -9.39 -6.56 13.01
N GLN A 65 -9.06 -7.84 13.13
CA GLN A 65 -8.85 -8.70 11.97
C GLN A 65 -10.18 -8.82 11.18
N SER A 66 -10.09 -8.77 9.86
CA SER A 66 -11.24 -8.85 8.95
C SER A 66 -11.70 -10.29 8.67
N GLY A 67 -10.87 -11.28 9.02
CA GLY A 67 -11.07 -12.69 8.64
C GLY A 67 -10.56 -13.06 7.25
N ARG A 68 -10.06 -12.08 6.47
CA ARG A 68 -9.55 -12.29 5.11
C ARG A 68 -8.05 -12.54 5.12
N ASP A 69 -7.61 -13.51 4.30
CA ASP A 69 -6.21 -13.63 3.89
C ASP A 69 -5.85 -12.50 2.92
N VAL A 70 -4.65 -11.95 3.06
CA VAL A 70 -4.21 -10.80 2.27
C VAL A 70 -3.99 -11.15 0.81
N LEU A 71 -3.44 -12.33 0.50
CA LEU A 71 -3.19 -12.74 -0.88
C LEU A 71 -4.49 -13.05 -1.61
N GLU A 72 -5.46 -13.65 -0.92
CA GLU A 72 -6.81 -13.83 -1.45
C GLU A 72 -7.50 -12.49 -1.67
N TRP A 73 -7.41 -11.58 -0.71
CA TRP A 73 -8.01 -10.25 -0.80
C TRP A 73 -7.43 -9.41 -1.93
N VAL A 74 -6.11 -9.44 -2.13
CA VAL A 74 -5.46 -8.75 -3.26
C VAL A 74 -5.98 -9.26 -4.60
N ARG A 75 -6.12 -10.59 -4.76
CA ARG A 75 -6.68 -11.17 -6.00
C ARG A 75 -8.12 -10.74 -6.23
N GLU A 76 -8.94 -10.75 -5.18
CA GLU A 76 -10.34 -10.33 -5.25
C GLU A 76 -10.44 -8.83 -5.60
N ALA A 77 -9.71 -7.97 -4.88
CA ALA A 77 -9.75 -6.53 -5.05
C ALA A 77 -9.39 -6.09 -6.48
N GLN A 78 -8.32 -6.63 -7.06
CA GLN A 78 -7.94 -6.32 -8.44
C GLN A 78 -8.94 -6.88 -9.46
N ALA A 79 -9.53 -8.06 -9.21
CA ALA A 79 -10.55 -8.64 -10.08
C ALA A 79 -11.83 -7.81 -10.11
N ARG A 80 -12.14 -7.13 -9.01
CA ARG A 80 -13.26 -6.19 -8.87
C ARG A 80 -12.98 -4.79 -9.43
N GLY A 81 -11.76 -4.55 -9.91
CA GLY A 81 -11.39 -3.32 -10.59
C GLY A 81 -10.71 -2.27 -9.71
N ALA A 82 -10.03 -2.68 -8.62
CA ALA A 82 -9.02 -1.83 -8.00
C ALA A 82 -7.88 -1.55 -8.99
N GLY A 83 -7.46 -0.29 -9.13
CA GLY A 83 -6.38 0.10 -10.04
C GLY A 83 -5.01 0.26 -9.39
N GLU A 84 -4.93 0.19 -8.06
CA GLU A 84 -3.69 0.26 -7.29
C GLU A 84 -3.91 -0.36 -5.90
N ILE A 85 -2.91 -1.07 -5.40
CA ILE A 85 -2.89 -1.64 -4.06
C ILE A 85 -1.83 -0.91 -3.23
N VAL A 86 -2.23 -0.40 -2.06
CA VAL A 86 -1.30 0.13 -1.06
C VAL A 86 -1.25 -0.87 0.09
N LEU A 87 -0.12 -1.58 0.21
CA LEU A 87 0.07 -2.57 1.26
C LEU A 87 0.80 -1.95 2.44
N ASN A 88 0.11 -1.79 3.56
CA ASN A 88 0.69 -1.36 4.83
C ASN A 88 1.02 -2.55 5.72
N CYS A 89 2.32 -2.81 5.92
CA CYS A 89 2.79 -3.93 6.73
C CYS A 89 2.87 -3.48 8.21
N MET A 90 1.82 -3.72 8.98
CA MET A 90 1.65 -3.18 10.33
C MET A 90 2.78 -3.60 11.30
N GLY A 91 3.35 -4.78 11.12
CA GLY A 91 4.46 -5.26 11.95
C GLY A 91 5.76 -4.47 11.78
N SER A 92 5.94 -3.82 10.62
CA SER A 92 7.09 -2.97 10.32
C SER A 92 6.80 -1.48 10.52
N ASP A 93 5.52 -1.11 10.65
CA ASP A 93 5.14 0.30 10.75
C ASP A 93 5.68 0.96 12.02
N GLY A 94 6.24 2.16 11.87
CA GLY A 94 6.91 2.90 12.94
C GLY A 94 8.26 2.32 13.42
N VAL A 95 8.64 1.10 13.04
CA VAL A 95 9.86 0.42 13.52
C VAL A 95 11.14 0.95 12.85
N ARG A 96 11.02 1.54 11.65
CA ARG A 96 12.14 2.11 10.86
C ARG A 96 13.26 1.12 10.50
N ASN A 97 12.98 -0.19 10.53
CA ASN A 97 13.95 -1.25 10.20
C ASN A 97 13.85 -1.78 8.76
N GLY A 98 13.05 -1.11 7.91
CA GLY A 98 12.83 -1.52 6.52
C GLY A 98 11.39 -1.93 6.26
N TYR A 99 11.04 -2.01 4.98
CA TYR A 99 9.78 -2.59 4.55
C TYR A 99 9.80 -4.12 4.74
N ASP A 100 8.64 -4.76 4.85
CA ASP A 100 8.55 -6.21 4.87
C ASP A 100 8.72 -6.80 3.46
N ILE A 101 9.97 -7.07 3.08
CA ILE A 101 10.32 -7.58 1.74
C ILE A 101 9.69 -8.96 1.48
N GLU A 102 9.63 -9.84 2.48
CA GLU A 102 9.05 -11.17 2.33
C GLU A 102 7.56 -11.08 1.97
N GLN A 103 6.84 -10.26 2.73
CA GLN A 103 5.42 -10.04 2.51
C GLN A 103 5.14 -9.32 1.18
N LEU A 104 5.91 -8.27 0.85
CA LEU A 104 5.76 -7.56 -0.41
C LEU A 104 6.00 -8.46 -1.61
N ARG A 105 6.98 -9.36 -1.56
CA ARG A 105 7.21 -10.37 -2.61
C ARG A 105 6.04 -11.33 -2.76
N ALA A 106 5.48 -11.80 -1.64
CA ALA A 106 4.32 -12.68 -1.67
C ALA A 106 3.10 -11.99 -2.32
N VAL A 107 2.86 -10.71 -1.98
CA VAL A 107 1.78 -9.91 -2.60
C VAL A 107 2.07 -9.60 -4.06
N ARG A 108 3.31 -9.21 -4.41
CA ARG A 108 3.71 -8.93 -5.79
C ARG A 108 3.44 -10.11 -6.72
N ALA A 109 3.65 -11.34 -6.26
CA ALA A 109 3.43 -12.54 -7.05
C ALA A 109 1.97 -12.73 -7.50
N VAL A 110 1.01 -12.09 -6.82
CA VAL A 110 -0.44 -12.21 -7.10
C VAL A 110 -1.08 -10.90 -7.52
N CYS A 111 -0.44 -9.77 -7.20
CA CYS A 111 -0.86 -8.43 -7.60
C CYS A 111 -0.38 -8.16 -9.03
N HIS A 112 -1.25 -7.63 -9.89
CA HIS A 112 -0.88 -7.24 -11.26
C HIS A 112 -1.10 -5.76 -11.56
N VAL A 113 -1.82 -5.07 -10.66
CA VAL A 113 -1.91 -3.62 -10.66
C VAL A 113 -0.71 -3.01 -9.93
N PRO A 114 -0.48 -1.69 -10.03
CA PRO A 114 0.51 -1.00 -9.24
C PRO A 114 0.45 -1.36 -7.75
N LEU A 115 1.59 -1.78 -7.19
CA LEU A 115 1.76 -2.14 -5.79
C LEU A 115 2.64 -1.09 -5.10
N VAL A 116 2.09 -0.48 -4.05
CA VAL A 116 2.77 0.51 -3.23
C VAL A 116 3.14 -0.10 -1.88
N ALA A 117 4.42 -0.10 -1.53
CA ALA A 117 4.89 -0.48 -0.20
C ALA A 117 4.60 0.63 0.82
N SER A 118 4.07 0.28 1.99
CA SER A 118 3.89 1.19 3.13
C SER A 118 4.30 0.51 4.45
N GLY A 119 4.89 1.30 5.35
CA GLY A 119 5.30 0.87 6.69
C GLY A 119 6.77 0.43 6.77
N GLY A 120 7.54 1.05 7.68
CA GLY A 120 8.88 0.58 8.10
C GLY A 120 10.11 1.23 7.47
N ALA A 121 9.95 2.11 6.49
CA ALA A 121 11.08 2.88 5.94
C ALA A 121 11.81 3.69 7.03
N GLY A 122 13.15 3.70 6.95
CA GLY A 122 14.03 4.29 7.97
C GLY A 122 15.35 4.80 7.41
N ALA A 123 15.85 4.16 6.35
CA ALA A 123 17.05 4.55 5.61
C ALA A 123 16.79 4.46 4.09
N ILE A 124 17.62 5.13 3.30
CA ILE A 124 17.57 5.12 1.83
C ILE A 124 17.61 3.68 1.27
N GLY A 125 18.49 2.83 1.82
CA GLY A 125 18.61 1.43 1.40
C GLY A 125 17.31 0.62 1.53
N HIS A 126 16.41 1.02 2.45
CA HIS A 126 15.10 0.35 2.57
C HIS A 126 14.23 0.59 1.34
N PHE A 127 14.30 1.78 0.73
CA PHE A 127 13.58 2.08 -0.51
C PHE A 127 14.17 1.30 -1.68
N ALA A 128 15.50 1.25 -1.79
CA ALA A 128 16.16 0.46 -2.83
C ALA A 128 15.74 -1.01 -2.77
N ALA A 129 15.80 -1.63 -1.59
CA ALA A 129 15.38 -3.01 -1.36
C ALA A 129 13.90 -3.25 -1.75
N ALA A 130 13.00 -2.31 -1.45
CA ALA A 130 11.60 -2.44 -1.86
C ALA A 130 11.45 -2.52 -3.39
N PHE A 131 12.20 -1.71 -4.14
CA PHE A 131 12.16 -1.74 -5.61
C PHE A 131 12.86 -2.97 -6.20
N THR A 132 14.07 -3.29 -5.74
CA THR A 132 14.92 -4.32 -6.37
C THR A 132 14.63 -5.73 -5.89
N GLU A 133 14.29 -5.91 -4.62
CA GLU A 133 14.07 -7.24 -4.02
C GLU A 133 12.58 -7.62 -4.00
N ALA A 134 11.69 -6.64 -3.80
CA ALA A 134 10.24 -6.88 -3.75
C ALA A 134 9.48 -6.54 -5.04
N GLY A 135 10.07 -5.74 -5.94
CA GLY A 135 9.46 -5.40 -7.23
C GLY A 135 8.21 -4.54 -7.09
N VAL A 136 8.17 -3.63 -6.10
CA VAL A 136 7.07 -2.69 -5.92
C VAL A 136 7.15 -1.55 -6.93
N ASP A 137 6.00 -0.95 -7.26
CA ASP A 137 5.92 0.15 -8.23
C ASP A 137 6.11 1.52 -7.56
N ALA A 138 5.84 1.61 -6.26
CA ALA A 138 6.10 2.79 -5.46
C ALA A 138 6.37 2.45 -3.99
N ALA A 139 6.99 3.38 -3.27
CA ALA A 139 7.32 3.25 -1.86
C ALA A 139 6.83 4.49 -1.11
N LEU A 140 5.95 4.26 -0.12
CA LEU A 140 5.34 5.28 0.73
C LEU A 140 6.03 5.28 2.08
N ALA A 141 6.46 6.47 2.51
CA ALA A 141 6.94 6.69 3.86
C ALA A 141 6.44 8.05 4.36
N ALA A 142 6.16 8.15 5.67
CA ALA A 142 5.71 9.39 6.29
C ALA A 142 6.76 9.94 7.27
N SER A 143 7.12 9.14 8.28
CA SER A 143 7.93 9.62 9.42
C SER A 143 9.31 10.16 9.02
N VAL A 144 10.04 9.45 8.16
CA VAL A 144 11.39 9.86 7.69
C VAL A 144 11.39 11.19 6.92
N PHE A 145 10.30 11.52 6.23
CA PHE A 145 10.17 12.77 5.49
C PHE A 145 9.66 13.91 6.39
N HIS A 146 8.66 13.65 7.23
CA HIS A 146 8.13 14.66 8.16
C HIS A 146 9.18 15.13 9.17
N THR A 147 10.08 14.25 9.62
CA THR A 147 11.19 14.66 10.52
C THR A 147 12.39 15.24 9.76
N GLY A 148 12.38 15.24 8.42
CA GLY A 148 13.53 15.65 7.61
C GLY A 148 14.75 14.73 7.73
N ALA A 149 14.57 13.49 8.20
CA ALA A 149 15.66 12.52 8.36
C ALA A 149 16.22 12.07 7.00
N ILE A 150 15.38 12.06 5.97
CA ILE A 150 15.77 11.80 4.58
C ILE A 150 15.17 12.90 3.70
N ALA A 151 15.99 13.60 2.93
CA ALA A 151 15.48 14.50 1.91
C ALA A 151 15.04 13.71 0.67
N ILE A 152 13.88 14.02 0.08
CA ILE A 152 13.40 13.36 -1.15
C ILE A 152 14.41 13.49 -2.29
N SER A 153 15.09 14.64 -2.39
CA SER A 153 16.12 14.88 -3.41
C SER A 153 17.35 13.98 -3.25
N GLU A 154 17.74 13.70 -2.00
CA GLU A 154 18.83 12.79 -1.66
C GLU A 154 18.43 11.35 -1.96
N LEU A 155 17.23 10.94 -1.52
CA LEU A 155 16.66 9.62 -1.83
C LEU A 155 16.65 9.37 -3.34
N LYS A 156 16.09 10.29 -4.13
CA LYS A 156 16.07 10.17 -5.59
C LYS A 156 17.48 10.06 -6.19
N ARG A 157 18.46 10.79 -5.66
CA ARG A 157 19.85 10.73 -6.15
C ARG A 157 20.46 9.35 -5.89
N ALA A 158 20.28 8.82 -4.68
CA ALA A 158 20.78 7.50 -4.31
C ALA A 158 20.12 6.38 -5.15
N LEU A 159 18.79 6.41 -5.29
CA LEU A 159 18.07 5.45 -6.14
C LEU A 159 18.57 5.49 -7.59
N ARG A 160 18.81 6.68 -8.17
CA ARG A 160 19.41 6.79 -9.51
C ARG A 160 20.80 6.20 -9.59
N SER A 161 21.65 6.42 -8.57
CA SER A 161 23.00 5.85 -8.56
C SER A 161 23.02 4.32 -8.48
N GLU A 162 21.93 3.71 -7.99
CA GLU A 162 21.71 2.27 -7.95
C GLU A 162 20.98 1.74 -9.19
N GLY A 163 20.73 2.59 -10.20
CA GLY A 163 20.07 2.19 -11.45
C GLY A 163 18.55 2.12 -11.38
N ILE A 164 17.94 2.61 -10.29
CA ILE A 164 16.48 2.68 -10.14
C ILE A 164 15.98 3.97 -10.76
N GLU A 165 15.12 3.86 -11.77
CA GLU A 165 14.51 5.03 -12.42
C GLU A 165 13.58 5.76 -11.45
N VAL A 166 13.75 7.08 -11.36
CA VAL A 166 12.91 7.95 -10.55
C VAL A 166 12.56 9.19 -11.34
N ARG A 167 11.36 9.72 -11.10
CA ARG A 167 10.91 10.95 -11.73
C ARG A 167 11.86 12.11 -11.36
N PRO A 168 12.12 13.05 -12.30
CA PRO A 168 12.99 14.21 -12.08
C PRO A 168 12.74 14.91 -10.75
#